data_AF-A0A3C1RNG8-F1
#
_entry.id   AF-A0A3C1RNG8-F1
#
_cell.length_a   1.000
_cell.length_b   1.000
_cell.length_c   1.000
_cell.angle_alpha   90.00
_cell.angle_beta   90.00
_cell.angle_gamma   90.00
#
_symmetry.space_group_name_H-M   'P 1'
#
loop_
_entity.id
_entity.type
_entity.pdbx_description
1 polymer ?
#
loop_
_entity_poly.entity_id
_entity_poly.type
_entity_poly.pdbx_seq_one_letter_code
_entity_poly.pdbx_strand_id
1 'polypeptide(L)'
;DNSVEFLQGLLEGIAKIEAQGYQLLQQLGATPLTQVYTAGGGAKNPVWTAIRQRYLNVNMVNSIHTEAAYGSALLALQGGIKLYCI
;
A
#
# COMPACT_ATOMS: atom_id res chain seq x y z
N ASP A 1 -21.60 -22.29 11.58
CA ASP A 1 -20.55 -21.26 11.41
C ASP A 1 -20.09 -21.18 9.98
N ASN A 2 -20.19 -19.99 9.37
CA ASN A 2 -19.76 -19.73 8.00
C ASN A 2 -18.38 -19.05 8.01
N SER A 3 -17.31 -19.84 7.88
CA SER A 3 -15.93 -19.34 7.92
C SER A 3 -15.62 -18.31 6.82
N VAL A 4 -16.38 -18.31 5.72
CA VAL A 4 -16.22 -17.36 4.61
C VAL A 4 -16.66 -15.96 5.03
N GLU A 5 -17.82 -15.85 5.68
CA GLU A 5 -18.33 -14.57 6.20
C GLU A 5 -17.41 -14.02 7.29
N PHE A 6 -16.88 -14.88 8.16
CA PHE A 6 -15.92 -14.48 9.17
C PHE A 6 -14.64 -13.91 8.56
N LEU A 7 -14.06 -14.59 7.56
CA LEU A 7 -12.87 -14.10 6.85
C LEU A 7 -13.16 -12.78 6.13
N GLN A 8 -14.30 -12.67 5.46
CA GLN A 8 -14.70 -11.42 4.80
C GLN A 8 -14.78 -10.27 5.81
N GLY A 9 -15.44 -10.48 6.95
CA GLY A 9 -15.54 -9.47 8.02
C GLY A 9 -14.17 -9.03 8.55
N LEU A 10 -13.23 -9.96 8.70
CA LEU A 10 -11.86 -9.66 9.11
C LEU A 10 -11.14 -8.76 8.09
N LEU A 11 -11.21 -9.13 6.80
CA LEU A 11 -10.56 -8.37 5.72
C LEU A 11 -11.17 -6.97 5.57
N GLU A 12 -12.48 -6.84 5.72
CA GLU A 12 -13.19 -5.55 5.74
C GLU A 12 -12.79 -4.70 6.95
N GLY A 13 -12.65 -5.31 8.13
CA GLY A 13 -12.18 -4.62 9.34
C GLY A 13 -10.81 -4.00 9.15
N ILE A 14 -9.86 -4.75 8.59
CA ILE A 14 -8.50 -4.23 8.31
C ILE A 14 -8.55 -3.10 7.26
N ALA A 15 -9.36 -3.25 6.21
CA ALA A 15 -9.51 -2.21 5.19
C ALA A 15 -10.11 -0.90 5.75
N LYS A 16 -11.03 -0.98 6.72
CA LYS A 16 -11.57 0.19 7.43
C LYS A 16 -10.49 0.90 8.24
N ILE A 17 -9.67 0.15 8.98
CA ILE A 17 -8.57 0.72 9.76
C ILE A 17 -7.58 1.46 8.86
N GLU A 18 -7.25 0.88 7.71
CA GLU A 18 -6.37 1.52 6.73
C GLU A 18 -6.96 2.83 6.18
N ALA A 19 -8.24 2.83 5.81
CA ALA A 19 -8.92 4.03 5.34
C ALA A 19 -8.93 5.15 6.39
N GLN A 20 -9.20 4.81 7.64
CA GLN A 20 -9.12 5.77 8.75
C GLN A 20 -7.70 6.31 8.94
N GLY A 21 -6.68 5.46 8.81
CA GLY A 21 -5.28 5.89 8.86
C GLY A 21 -4.94 6.93 7.81
N TYR A 22 -5.31 6.69 6.54
CA TYR A 22 -5.07 7.67 5.48
C TYR A 22 -5.89 8.95 5.65
N GLN A 23 -7.14 8.85 6.10
CA GLN A 23 -7.96 10.02 6.41
C GLN A 23 -7.32 10.88 7.51
N LEU A 24 -6.82 10.26 8.57
CA LEU A 24 -6.14 10.96 9.65
C LEU A 24 -4.86 11.66 9.16
N LEU A 25 -4.06 11.00 8.32
CA LEU A 25 -2.88 11.62 7.70
C LEU A 25 -3.25 12.88 6.91
N GLN A 26 -4.32 12.81 6.11
CA GLN A 26 -4.82 13.98 5.37
C GLN A 26 -5.30 15.10 6.30
N GLN A 27 -5.99 14.76 7.38
CA GLN A 27 -6.42 15.72 8.40
C GLN A 27 -5.24 16.41 9.10
N LEU A 28 -4.12 15.69 9.26
CA LEU A 28 -2.88 16.22 9.82
C LEU A 28 -2.04 17.01 8.81
N GLY A 29 -2.53 17.20 7.57
CA GLY A 29 -1.90 18.03 6.55
C GLY A 29 -1.07 17.27 5.51
N ALA A 30 -1.15 15.93 5.46
CA ALA A 30 -0.54 15.17 4.38
C ALA A 30 -1.24 15.42 3.04
N THR A 31 -0.51 15.25 1.94
CA THR A 31 -1.05 15.33 0.58
C THR A 31 -2.21 14.34 0.39
N PRO A 32 -3.30 14.73 -0.30
CA PRO A 32 -4.41 13.83 -0.61
C PRO A 32 -3.95 12.54 -1.30
N LEU A 33 -4.53 11.41 -0.88
CA LEU A 33 -4.21 10.10 -1.42
C LEU A 33 -4.75 9.97 -2.85
N THR A 34 -3.90 9.61 -3.80
CA THR A 34 -4.27 9.39 -5.21
C THR A 34 -4.13 7.93 -5.64
N GLN A 35 -3.20 7.20 -5.02
CA GLN A 35 -2.87 5.84 -5.39
C GLN A 35 -2.22 5.10 -4.22
N VAL A 36 -2.50 3.80 -4.12
CA VAL A 36 -1.91 2.92 -3.11
C VAL A 36 -1.15 1.79 -3.78
N TYR A 37 0.13 1.66 -3.43
CA TYR A 37 0.96 0.52 -3.81
C TYR A 37 0.88 -0.55 -2.73
N THR A 38 0.50 -1.77 -3.09
CA THR A 38 0.39 -2.88 -2.16
C THR A 38 1.61 -3.80 -2.27
N ALA A 39 2.20 -4.13 -1.12
CA ALA A 39 3.29 -5.08 -0.97
C ALA A 39 2.91 -6.21 0.02
N GLY A 40 3.72 -7.27 0.08
CA GLY A 40 3.51 -8.39 0.99
C GLY A 40 2.48 -9.43 0.50
N GLY A 41 2.23 -10.46 1.31
CA GLY A 41 1.40 -11.61 0.93
C GLY A 41 -0.05 -11.24 0.57
N GLY A 42 -0.60 -10.20 1.20
CA GLY A 42 -1.94 -9.68 0.94
C GLY A 42 -2.15 -9.10 -0.46
N ALA A 43 -1.08 -8.61 -1.10
CA ALA A 43 -1.12 -8.03 -2.45
C ALA A 43 -1.57 -9.06 -3.52
N LYS A 44 -1.33 -10.35 -3.26
CA LYS A 44 -1.69 -11.43 -4.18
C LYS A 44 -3.19 -11.76 -4.16
N ASN A 45 -3.96 -11.21 -3.22
CA ASN A 45 -5.38 -11.51 -3.07
C ASN A 45 -6.24 -10.46 -3.80
N PRO A 46 -6.88 -10.81 -4.94
CA PRO A 46 -7.70 -9.86 -5.70
C PRO A 46 -8.98 -9.46 -4.96
N VAL A 47 -9.56 -10.34 -4.14
CA VAL A 47 -10.76 -10.04 -3.35
C VAL A 47 -10.44 -8.99 -2.30
N TRP A 48 -9.32 -9.15 -1.60
CA TRP A 48 -8.91 -8.17 -0.59
C TRP A 48 -8.54 -6.82 -1.22
N THR A 49 -7.93 -6.85 -2.41
CA THR A 49 -7.65 -5.64 -3.20
C THR A 49 -8.94 -4.89 -3.54
N ALA A 50 -9.98 -5.60 -4.00
CA ALA A 50 -11.28 -5.01 -4.32
C ALA A 50 -11.97 -4.42 -3.07
N ILE A 51 -11.91 -5.10 -1.93
CA ILE A 51 -12.44 -4.60 -0.65
C ILE A 51 -11.75 -3.28 -0.28
N ARG A 52 -10.42 -3.23 -0.30
CA ARG A 52 -9.64 -2.02 0.03
C ARG A 52 -9.92 -0.88 -0.94
N GLN A 53 -10.01 -1.17 -2.24
CA GLN A 53 -10.37 -0.17 -3.26
C GLN A 53 -11.73 0.47 -2.97
N ARG A 54 -12.71 -0.30 -2.50
CA ARG A 54 -14.04 0.20 -2.14
C ARG A 54 -14.02 1.16 -0.95
N TYR A 55 -13.13 0.96 0.02
CA TYR A 55 -13.01 1.84 1.18
C TYR A 55 -12.17 3.10 0.92
N LEU A 56 -11.09 2.97 0.13
CA LEU A 56 -10.16 4.08 -0.12
C LEU A 56 -10.52 4.92 -1.34
N ASN A 57 -11.29 4.37 -2.28
CA ASN A 57 -11.74 5.00 -3.53
C ASN A 57 -10.58 5.57 -4.39
N VAL A 58 -9.43 4.92 -4.36
CA VAL A 58 -8.22 5.27 -5.13
C VAL A 58 -7.68 4.06 -5.87
N ASN A 59 -6.80 4.29 -6.84
CA ASN A 59 -6.19 3.22 -7.62
C ASN A 59 -5.29 2.35 -6.73
N MET A 60 -5.50 1.03 -6.80
CA MET A 60 -4.71 0.03 -6.10
C MET A 60 -3.77 -0.65 -7.09
N VAL A 61 -2.47 -0.59 -6.85
CA VAL A 61 -1.45 -1.13 -7.75
C VAL A 61 -0.52 -2.07 -6.98
N ASN A 62 -0.17 -3.20 -7.59
CA ASN A 62 0.83 -4.09 -7.01
C ASN A 62 2.22 -3.47 -7.16
N SER A 63 3.00 -3.46 -6.08
CA SER A 63 4.38 -3.00 -6.17
C SER A 63 5.20 -3.96 -7.04
N ILE A 64 5.90 -3.42 -8.04
CA ILE A 64 6.79 -4.20 -8.92
C ILE A 64 8.01 -4.70 -8.14
N HIS A 65 8.45 -3.92 -7.15
CA HIS A 65 9.58 -4.24 -6.29
C HIS A 65 9.17 -4.09 -4.82
N THR A 66 9.25 -5.17 -4.05
CA THR A 66 8.85 -5.20 -2.63
C THR A 66 10.01 -5.36 -1.67
N GLU A 67 11.19 -5.73 -2.18
CA GLU A 67 12.35 -6.03 -1.35
C GLU A 67 13.08 -4.77 -0.91
N ALA A 68 13.37 -4.66 0.40
CA ALA A 68 14.14 -3.55 0.95
C ALA A 68 15.53 -3.41 0.30
N ALA A 69 16.16 -4.54 -0.04
CA ALA A 69 17.46 -4.57 -0.71
C ALA A 69 17.44 -3.87 -2.08
N TYR A 70 16.34 -3.99 -2.82
CA TYR A 70 16.17 -3.27 -4.09
C TYR A 70 16.11 -1.75 -3.87
N GLY A 71 15.42 -1.31 -2.82
CA GLY A 71 15.41 0.10 -2.39
C GLY A 71 16.81 0.61 -2.04
N SER A 72 17.60 -0.16 -1.29
CA SER A 72 18.98 0.18 -0.95
C SER A 72 19.89 0.28 -2.18
N ALA A 73 19.72 -0.61 -3.17
CA ALA A 73 20.46 -0.55 -4.42
C ALA A 73 20.13 0.71 -5.24
N LEU A 74 18.85 1.11 -5.27
CA LEU A 74 18.43 2.36 -5.91
C LEU A 74 19.02 3.60 -5.22
N LEU A 75 19.07 3.62 -3.88
CA LEU A 75 19.71 4.70 -3.13
C LEU A 75 21.21 4.79 -3.46
N ALA A 76 21.91 3.66 -3.52
CA ALA A 76 23.32 3.62 -3.89
C ALA A 76 23.56 4.10 -5.33
N LEU A 77 22.70 3.71 -6.27
CA LEU A 77 22.76 4.19 -7.66
C LEU A 77 22.57 5.71 -7.75
N GLN A 78 21.56 6.25 -7.07
CA GLN A 78 21.30 7.71 -7.07
C GLN A 78 22.43 8.50 -6.38
N GLY A 79 22.97 7.98 -5.28
CA GLY A 79 24.13 8.57 -4.61
C GLY A 79 25.39 8.54 -5.47
N GLY A 80 25.63 7.42 -6.16
CA GLY A 80 26.76 7.25 -7.08
C GLY A 80 26.69 8.15 -8.31
N ILE A 81 25.49 8.36 -8.87
CA ILE A 81 25.27 9.31 -9.97
C ILE A 81 25.59 10.75 -9.53
N LYS A 82 25.27 11.13 -8.27
CA LYS A 82 25.67 12.43 -7.73
C LYS A 82 27.18 12.57 -7.57
N LEU A 83 27.91 11.51 -7.23
CA LEU A 83 29.37 11.52 -7.06
C LEU A 83 30.15 11.66 -8.38
N TYR A 84 29.56 11.30 -9.53
CA TYR A 84 30.20 11.42 -10.84
C TYR A 84 29.89 12.74 -11.58
N CYS A 85 28.99 13.58 -11.05
CA CYS A 85 28.58 14.86 -11.63
C CYS A 85 29.04 16.09 -10.83
N ILE A 86 30.03 15.95 -9.95
CA ILE A 86 30.73 17.06 -9.25
C ILE A 86 32.19 17.11 -9.69
#